data_AF-A0A4Q5NMV0-F1
#
_entry.id   AF-A0A4Q5NMV0-F1
#
_cell.length_a   1.000
_cell.length_b   1.000
_cell.length_c   1.000
_cell.angle_alpha   90.00
_cell.angle_beta   90.00
_cell.angle_gamma   90.00
#
_symmetry.space_group_name_H-M   'P 1'
#
loop_
_entity.id
_entity.type
_entity.pdbx_description
1 polymer ?
#
loop_
_entity_poly.entity_id
_entity_poly.type
_entity_poly.pdbx_seq_one_letter_code
_entity_poly.pdbx_strand_id
1 'polypeptide(L)'
;MSILSALAVLVAGALIAPQALGAEPVAPKSTPPAPVSRNGGKDEKPPTAQDALDFLKLDKVRRICEQTVVLKVDNASADAVVAQVRKALLTAPKTSKIPIEVRRLKSINLTFNSKNSTVAKVLSSTARLGAAQLWLFSDHLLLAPAEALTPAEQETKNKGFATQLGTSRTTESVIQMQKRAAYSSFIANELKGIGLNTTANANTLQDREKRGARSLDPLLANAELGQLSPDAQAMLQELLALTKTSFSEHSGIFSQLSFSPNIPVEIVGGTGSDGGRTRLEAFFTGANNSAWVFEWGTDGHTLSIRGGPQPTTGSAQPTPPKGVSPMDLSAGKS
;
A
#
# COMPACT_ATOMS: atom_id res chain seq x y z
N MET A 1 -77.95 -13.88 36.89
CA MET A 1 -76.59 -13.75 37.48
C MET A 1 -75.97 -12.49 36.89
N SER A 2 -75.71 -11.52 37.75
CA SER A 2 -75.12 -10.21 37.48
C SER A 2 -73.66 -10.29 37.04
N ILE A 3 -73.20 -9.27 36.30
CA ILE A 3 -72.03 -8.38 36.55
C ILE A 3 -71.96 -7.43 35.33
N LEU A 4 -72.48 -6.19 35.40
CA LEU A 4 -71.85 -4.94 35.86
C LEU A 4 -70.73 -4.38 34.93
N SER A 5 -71.09 -3.27 34.29
CA SER A 5 -70.25 -2.28 33.61
C SER A 5 -69.26 -1.56 34.54
N ALA A 6 -68.11 -1.16 33.98
CA ALA A 6 -67.36 0.08 34.31
C ALA A 6 -66.26 0.25 33.24
N LEU A 7 -66.37 1.16 32.27
CA LEU A 7 -66.01 2.59 32.31
C LEU A 7 -64.69 2.86 33.05
N ALA A 8 -63.60 3.07 32.29
CA ALA A 8 -62.35 3.62 32.80
C ALA A 8 -62.04 4.93 32.06
N VAL A 9 -61.81 5.95 32.88
CA VAL A 9 -61.69 7.38 32.58
C VAL A 9 -60.30 7.70 32.04
N LEU A 10 -60.25 8.49 30.97
CA LEU A 10 -59.03 9.11 30.44
C LEU A 10 -58.69 10.34 31.29
N VAL A 11 -57.61 10.28 32.07
CA VAL A 11 -57.09 11.44 32.82
C VAL A 11 -55.95 12.07 32.04
N ALA A 12 -56.20 13.27 31.50
CA ALA A 12 -55.17 14.15 30.96
C ALA A 12 -54.43 14.83 32.11
N GLY A 13 -53.17 14.42 32.34
CA GLY A 13 -52.26 15.09 33.25
C GLY A 13 -51.35 16.06 32.48
N ALA A 14 -51.63 17.36 32.59
CA ALA A 14 -50.73 18.41 32.15
C ALA A 14 -49.53 18.49 33.10
N LEU A 15 -48.33 18.13 32.62
CA LEU A 15 -47.08 18.38 33.35
C LEU A 15 -46.69 19.85 33.17
N ILE A 16 -46.79 20.61 34.26
CA ILE A 16 -46.23 21.96 34.38
C ILE A 16 -44.72 21.81 34.55
N ALA A 17 -43.95 22.20 33.54
CA ALA A 17 -42.50 22.31 33.64
C ALA A 17 -42.10 23.65 34.30
N PRO A 18 -41.17 23.67 35.28
CA PRO A 18 -40.64 24.91 35.81
C PRO A 18 -39.74 25.59 34.79
N GLN A 19 -40.02 26.86 34.50
CA GLN A 19 -39.16 27.73 33.71
C GLN A 19 -37.90 28.06 34.52
N ALA A 20 -36.76 27.50 34.10
CA ALA A 20 -35.46 27.94 34.56
C ALA A 20 -35.11 29.27 33.87
N LEU A 21 -34.89 30.31 34.68
CA LEU A 21 -34.40 31.61 34.25
C LEU A 21 -33.08 31.44 33.48
N GLY A 22 -32.98 32.20 32.38
CA GLY A 22 -31.88 32.18 31.45
C GLY A 22 -30.54 32.53 32.07
N ALA A 23 -29.58 31.64 31.86
CA ALA A 23 -28.19 32.02 31.68
C ALA A 23 -27.98 32.30 30.18
N GLU A 24 -27.52 33.51 29.89
CA GLU A 24 -27.15 34.00 28.58
C GLU A 24 -26.14 33.03 27.92
N PRO A 25 -26.38 32.55 26.68
CA PRO A 25 -25.42 31.70 26.00
C PRO A 25 -24.22 32.55 25.58
N VAL A 26 -23.14 32.45 26.35
CA VAL A 26 -21.82 32.90 25.90
C VAL A 26 -21.46 32.07 24.67
N ALA A 27 -21.63 32.67 23.50
CA ALA A 27 -21.24 32.06 22.24
C ALA A 27 -19.77 31.62 22.35
N PRO A 28 -19.43 30.34 22.04
CA PRO A 28 -18.04 29.94 21.98
C PRO A 28 -17.37 30.80 20.93
N LYS A 29 -16.39 31.60 21.37
CA LYS A 29 -15.51 32.39 20.51
C LYS A 29 -14.93 31.42 19.48
N SER A 30 -15.45 31.46 18.25
CA SER A 30 -15.01 30.59 17.18
C SER A 30 -13.60 31.01 16.80
N THR A 31 -12.62 30.40 17.44
CA THR A 31 -11.25 30.45 16.97
C THR A 31 -11.26 29.80 15.59
N PRO A 32 -10.84 30.51 14.52
CA PRO A 32 -10.68 29.89 13.21
C PRO A 32 -9.82 28.64 13.38
N PRO A 33 -10.16 27.50 12.74
CA PRO A 33 -9.26 26.35 12.74
C PRO A 33 -7.90 26.85 12.27
N ALA A 34 -6.89 26.65 13.11
CA ALA A 34 -5.52 26.98 12.75
C ALA A 34 -5.25 26.38 11.37
N PRO A 35 -4.72 27.15 10.41
CA PRO A 35 -4.39 26.62 9.10
C PRO A 35 -3.49 25.40 9.31
N VAL A 36 -3.95 24.25 8.84
CA VAL A 36 -3.14 23.04 8.77
C VAL A 36 -1.87 23.43 8.02
N SER A 37 -0.78 23.52 8.77
CA SER A 37 0.49 23.98 8.26
C SER A 37 0.92 23.05 7.12
N ARG A 38 0.84 23.55 5.89
CA ARG A 38 1.44 22.95 4.68
C ARG A 38 2.97 23.10 4.69
N ASN A 39 3.61 23.03 5.85
CA ASN A 39 5.06 22.92 5.95
C ASN A 39 5.46 21.44 5.84
N GLY A 40 5.06 20.81 4.73
CA GLY A 40 5.68 19.57 4.27
C GLY A 40 6.91 19.94 3.46
N GLY A 41 8.09 19.49 3.90
CA GLY A 41 9.22 19.42 2.97
C GLY A 41 10.63 19.62 3.48
N LYS A 42 10.90 19.84 4.78
CA LYS A 42 12.32 20.00 5.21
C LYS A 42 12.81 19.16 6.38
N ASP A 43 11.95 18.65 7.27
CA ASP A 43 12.38 17.86 8.43
C ASP A 43 11.70 16.48 8.55
N GLU A 44 11.06 15.99 7.48
CA GLU A 44 10.54 14.62 7.49
C GLU A 44 11.73 13.66 7.35
N LYS A 45 12.17 13.12 8.48
CA LYS A 45 13.26 12.15 8.56
C LYS A 45 13.00 11.05 7.53
N PRO A 46 13.98 10.71 6.68
CA PRO A 46 13.79 9.69 5.66
C PRO A 46 13.35 8.37 6.32
N PRO A 47 12.43 7.62 5.71
CA PRO A 47 11.93 6.37 6.26
C PRO A 47 13.11 5.41 6.48
N THR A 48 13.13 4.80 7.66
CA THR A 48 14.17 3.85 8.08
C THR A 48 13.91 2.47 7.47
N ALA A 49 14.93 1.61 7.44
CA ALA A 49 14.76 0.22 7.00
C ALA A 49 13.75 -0.54 7.86
N GLN A 50 13.65 -0.19 9.15
CA GLN A 50 12.69 -0.78 10.07
C GLN A 50 11.24 -0.40 9.69
N ASP A 51 11.03 0.85 9.26
CA ASP A 51 9.72 1.33 8.80
C ASP A 51 9.22 0.52 7.60
N ALA A 52 10.11 0.18 6.67
CA ALA A 52 9.79 -0.69 5.54
C ALA A 52 9.38 -2.10 5.99
N LEU A 53 10.11 -2.69 6.94
CA LEU A 53 9.75 -4.00 7.49
C LEU A 53 8.41 -3.97 8.23
N ASP A 54 8.12 -2.91 8.96
CA ASP A 54 6.87 -2.78 9.70
C ASP A 54 5.67 -2.55 8.78
N PHE A 55 5.82 -1.79 7.68
CA PHE A 55 4.82 -1.75 6.63
C PHE A 55 4.60 -3.12 5.97
N LEU A 56 5.67 -3.86 5.69
CA LEU A 56 5.57 -5.20 5.09
C LEU A 56 4.82 -6.18 6.02
N LYS A 57 5.07 -6.10 7.33
CA LYS A 57 4.32 -6.88 8.32
C LYS A 57 2.85 -6.45 8.38
N LEU A 58 2.57 -5.15 8.36
CA LEU A 58 1.20 -4.63 8.35
C LEU A 58 0.41 -5.10 7.12
N ASP A 59 1.05 -5.21 5.95
CA ASP A 59 0.42 -5.78 4.75
C ASP A 59 0.09 -7.26 4.90
N LYS A 60 0.99 -8.04 5.53
CA LYS A 60 0.72 -9.45 5.84
C LYS A 60 -0.51 -9.57 6.75
N VAL A 61 -0.63 -8.69 7.75
CA VAL A 61 -1.82 -8.61 8.62
C VAL A 61 -3.06 -8.24 7.82
N ARG A 62 -2.98 -7.26 6.92
CA ARG A 62 -4.10 -6.85 6.05
C ARG A 62 -4.60 -7.99 5.16
N ARG A 63 -3.69 -8.75 4.55
CA ARG A 63 -4.03 -9.94 3.75
C ARG A 63 -4.75 -11.00 4.58
N ILE A 64 -4.38 -11.17 5.85
CA ILE A 64 -5.09 -12.06 6.78
C ILE A 64 -6.51 -11.53 7.06
N CYS A 65 -6.67 -10.22 7.21
CA CYS A 65 -7.99 -9.61 7.37
C CYS A 65 -8.89 -9.80 6.13
N GLU A 66 -8.32 -9.96 4.94
CA GLU A 66 -9.07 -10.22 3.70
C GLU A 66 -9.50 -11.69 3.54
N GLN A 67 -8.96 -12.61 4.34
CA GLN A 67 -9.31 -14.02 4.26
C GLN A 67 -10.79 -14.26 4.58
N THR A 68 -11.42 -15.12 3.79
CA THR A 68 -12.81 -15.52 3.99
C THR A 68 -12.90 -16.57 5.08
N VAL A 69 -13.84 -16.39 6.00
CA VAL A 69 -14.15 -17.31 7.09
C VAL A 69 -15.62 -17.70 7.07
N VAL A 70 -15.87 -18.98 7.32
CA VAL A 70 -17.20 -19.50 7.60
C VAL A 70 -17.41 -19.38 9.11
N LEU A 71 -18.36 -18.53 9.51
CA LEU A 71 -18.65 -18.28 10.91
C LEU A 71 -20.13 -18.57 11.20
N LYS A 72 -20.35 -19.51 12.11
CA LYS A 72 -21.66 -19.80 12.69
C LYS A 72 -21.54 -19.77 14.21
N VAL A 73 -22.06 -18.72 14.81
CA VAL A 73 -22.16 -18.53 16.27
C VAL A 73 -23.50 -17.92 16.59
N ASP A 74 -24.14 -18.46 17.62
CA ASP A 74 -25.43 -18.02 18.11
C ASP A 74 -25.26 -17.52 19.55
N ASN A 75 -25.71 -16.29 19.82
CA ASN A 75 -25.67 -15.67 21.14
C ASN A 75 -24.28 -15.72 21.82
N ALA A 76 -23.23 -15.39 21.07
CA ALA A 76 -21.84 -15.47 21.52
C ALA A 76 -21.31 -14.10 22.01
N SER A 77 -20.42 -14.11 23.00
CA SER A 77 -19.68 -12.92 23.41
C SER A 77 -18.65 -12.50 22.36
N ALA A 78 -18.14 -11.27 22.46
CA ALA A 78 -17.06 -10.80 21.58
C ALA A 78 -15.81 -11.71 21.63
N ASP A 79 -15.43 -12.17 22.83
CA ASP A 79 -14.30 -13.10 23.00
C ASP A 79 -14.56 -14.46 22.35
N ALA A 80 -15.78 -14.97 22.43
CA ALA A 80 -16.16 -16.23 21.78
C ALA A 80 -16.11 -16.10 20.25
N VAL A 81 -16.56 -14.97 19.69
CA VAL A 81 -16.43 -14.66 18.26
C VAL A 81 -14.96 -14.61 17.85
N VAL A 82 -14.11 -13.92 18.61
CA VAL A 82 -12.67 -13.84 18.34
C VAL A 82 -12.00 -15.21 18.42
N ALA A 83 -12.36 -16.03 19.40
CA ALA A 83 -11.86 -17.39 19.53
C ALA A 83 -12.21 -18.26 18.30
N GLN A 84 -13.43 -18.12 17.78
CA GLN A 84 -13.84 -18.84 16.58
C GLN A 84 -13.13 -18.33 15.32
N VAL A 85 -12.93 -17.01 15.19
CA VAL A 85 -12.12 -16.43 14.10
C VAL A 85 -10.68 -16.94 14.16
N ARG A 86 -10.05 -16.94 15.34
CA ARG A 86 -8.71 -17.52 15.53
C ARG A 86 -8.67 -18.99 15.11
N LYS A 87 -9.68 -19.78 15.50
CA LYS A 87 -9.78 -21.18 15.11
C LYS A 87 -9.90 -21.35 13.59
N ALA A 88 -10.72 -20.54 12.94
CA ALA A 88 -10.90 -20.57 11.49
C ALA A 88 -9.60 -20.19 10.75
N LEU A 89 -8.87 -19.20 11.25
CA LEU A 89 -7.56 -18.82 10.72
C LEU A 89 -6.56 -19.97 10.84
N LEU A 90 -6.45 -20.61 12.00
CA LEU A 90 -5.52 -21.73 12.20
C LEU A 90 -5.77 -22.93 11.29
N THR A 91 -7.00 -23.12 10.81
CA THR A 91 -7.36 -24.21 9.88
C THR A 91 -7.03 -23.92 8.42
N ALA A 92 -6.73 -22.67 8.07
CA ALA A 92 -6.46 -22.31 6.68
C ALA A 92 -4.99 -22.61 6.29
N PRO A 93 -4.73 -23.12 5.08
CA PRO A 93 -3.38 -23.38 4.62
C PRO A 93 -2.62 -22.05 4.46
N LYS A 94 -1.45 -21.94 5.12
CA LYS A 94 -0.55 -20.76 5.12
C LYS A 94 -0.97 -19.57 6.00
N THR A 95 -1.55 -19.79 7.18
CA THR A 95 -1.84 -18.68 8.10
C THR A 95 -0.74 -18.43 9.12
N SER A 96 -0.25 -17.20 9.14
CA SER A 96 0.54 -16.62 10.22
C SER A 96 -0.29 -16.61 11.51
N LYS A 97 0.31 -16.98 12.65
CA LYS A 97 -0.31 -16.84 13.97
C LYS A 97 -0.28 -15.36 14.38
N ILE A 98 -1.30 -14.59 14.01
CA ILE A 98 -1.45 -13.20 14.44
C ILE A 98 -2.28 -13.17 15.74
N PRO A 99 -1.77 -12.60 16.84
CA PRO A 99 -2.54 -12.35 18.06
C PRO A 99 -3.74 -11.42 17.77
N ILE A 100 -4.90 -11.72 18.35
CA ILE A 100 -6.12 -10.89 18.21
C ILE A 100 -6.60 -10.49 19.59
N GLU A 101 -6.24 -9.30 20.06
CA GLU A 101 -6.57 -8.85 21.41
C GLU A 101 -7.92 -8.14 21.47
N VAL A 102 -8.59 -8.26 22.62
CA VAL A 102 -9.87 -7.61 22.91
C VAL A 102 -9.67 -6.82 24.20
N ARG A 103 -9.83 -5.50 24.15
CA ARG A 103 -9.65 -4.63 25.33
C ARG A 103 -10.82 -3.68 25.49
N ARG A 104 -11.41 -3.68 26.68
CA ARG A 104 -12.49 -2.75 27.10
C ARG A 104 -13.69 -2.70 26.13
N LEU A 105 -14.08 -3.85 25.57
CA LEU A 105 -15.31 -3.93 24.78
C LEU A 105 -16.54 -3.95 25.68
N LYS A 106 -17.60 -3.25 25.27
CA LYS A 106 -18.90 -3.36 25.93
C LYS A 106 -19.46 -4.77 25.76
N SER A 107 -20.03 -5.34 26.83
CA SER A 107 -20.67 -6.66 26.77
C SER A 107 -21.80 -6.66 25.75
N ILE A 108 -21.70 -7.58 24.78
CA ILE A 108 -22.63 -7.76 23.68
C ILE A 108 -22.82 -9.25 23.43
N ASN A 109 -24.01 -9.62 22.96
CA ASN A 109 -24.31 -10.95 22.47
C ASN A 109 -24.52 -10.87 20.95
N LEU A 110 -23.76 -11.69 20.22
CA LEU A 110 -23.69 -11.63 18.77
C LEU A 110 -24.13 -12.96 18.17
N THR A 111 -24.93 -12.87 17.13
CA THR A 111 -25.27 -13.99 16.26
C THR A 111 -24.72 -13.69 14.88
N PHE A 112 -23.81 -14.54 14.41
CA PHE A 112 -23.29 -14.50 13.05
C PHE A 112 -23.60 -15.81 12.35
N ASN A 113 -24.22 -15.69 11.18
CA ASN A 113 -24.41 -16.80 10.26
C ASN A 113 -23.94 -16.34 8.87
N SER A 114 -22.64 -16.47 8.63
CA SER A 114 -22.05 -16.11 7.33
C SER A 114 -21.18 -17.24 6.81
N LYS A 115 -21.40 -17.55 5.53
CA LYS A 115 -20.61 -18.54 4.80
C LYS A 115 -19.38 -17.93 4.13
N ASN A 116 -19.42 -16.63 3.79
CA ASN A 116 -18.39 -15.95 2.99
C ASN A 116 -18.07 -14.54 3.52
N SER A 117 -17.94 -14.37 4.84
CA SER A 117 -17.49 -13.09 5.41
C SER A 117 -15.97 -13.06 5.48
N THR A 118 -15.38 -11.87 5.33
CA THR A 118 -13.94 -11.71 5.60
C THR A 118 -13.69 -11.55 7.10
N VAL A 119 -12.50 -11.92 7.56
CA VAL A 119 -12.05 -11.70 8.95
C VAL A 119 -12.22 -10.24 9.35
N ALA A 120 -11.81 -9.31 8.48
CA ALA A 120 -12.05 -7.88 8.60
C ALA A 120 -13.52 -7.55 8.91
N LYS A 121 -14.45 -8.03 8.07
CA LYS A 121 -15.88 -7.70 8.21
C LYS A 121 -16.45 -8.22 9.52
N VAL A 122 -16.09 -9.44 9.92
CA VAL A 122 -16.52 -10.02 11.19
C VAL A 122 -15.98 -9.20 12.35
N LEU A 123 -14.67 -9.02 12.43
CA LEU A 123 -14.02 -8.34 13.56
C LEU A 123 -14.41 -6.86 13.65
N SER A 124 -14.51 -6.14 12.53
CA SER A 124 -14.98 -4.75 12.52
C SER A 124 -16.44 -4.63 12.95
N SER A 125 -17.29 -5.59 12.57
CA SER A 125 -18.70 -5.59 13.01
C SER A 125 -18.79 -5.86 14.51
N THR A 126 -18.05 -6.84 15.01
CA THR A 126 -17.94 -7.14 16.46
C THR A 126 -17.43 -5.93 17.23
N ALA A 127 -16.34 -5.29 16.79
CA ALA A 127 -15.79 -4.11 17.43
C ALA A 127 -16.81 -2.96 17.46
N ARG A 128 -17.44 -2.65 16.32
CA ARG A 128 -18.43 -1.57 16.21
C ARG A 128 -19.63 -1.78 17.14
N LEU A 129 -20.16 -3.00 17.20
CA LEU A 129 -21.27 -3.33 18.10
C LEU A 129 -20.87 -3.22 19.58
N GLY A 130 -19.60 -3.49 19.89
CA GLY A 130 -19.01 -3.33 21.22
C GLY A 130 -18.55 -1.90 21.55
N ALA A 131 -18.93 -0.90 20.75
CA ALA A 131 -18.48 0.49 20.85
C ALA A 131 -16.95 0.67 20.79
N ALA A 132 -16.28 -0.17 19.99
CA ALA A 132 -14.83 -0.21 19.79
C ALA A 132 -14.48 -0.08 18.30
N GLN A 133 -13.18 -0.06 18.02
CA GLN A 133 -12.61 -0.02 16.67
C GLN A 133 -11.69 -1.23 16.46
N LEU A 134 -11.54 -1.65 15.20
CA LEU A 134 -10.54 -2.65 14.81
C LEU A 134 -9.27 -1.93 14.37
N TRP A 135 -8.21 -2.13 15.14
CA TRP A 135 -6.87 -1.64 14.86
C TRP A 135 -6.01 -2.76 14.28
N LEU A 136 -5.31 -2.44 13.20
CA LEU A 136 -4.31 -3.31 12.58
C LEU A 136 -2.94 -2.76 12.93
N PHE A 137 -2.15 -3.55 13.66
CA PHE A 137 -0.74 -3.30 13.91
C PHE A 137 0.13 -4.26 13.08
N SER A 138 1.43 -4.03 13.05
CA SER A 138 2.38 -4.88 12.33
C SER A 138 2.48 -6.30 12.92
N ASP A 139 2.21 -6.45 14.20
CA ASP A 139 2.39 -7.70 14.96
C ASP A 139 1.09 -8.29 15.50
N HIS A 140 0.03 -7.50 15.68
CA HIS A 140 -1.25 -7.97 16.23
C HIS A 140 -2.47 -7.23 15.68
N LEU A 141 -3.64 -7.80 15.93
CA LEU A 141 -4.95 -7.17 15.75
C LEU A 141 -5.52 -6.79 17.11
N LEU A 142 -6.14 -5.63 17.22
CA LEU A 142 -6.71 -5.15 18.47
C LEU A 142 -8.14 -4.64 18.25
N LEU A 143 -9.08 -5.20 19.02
CA LEU A 143 -10.43 -4.68 19.15
C LEU A 143 -10.47 -3.84 20.43
N ALA A 144 -10.48 -2.51 20.28
CA ALA A 144 -10.44 -1.58 21.41
C ALA A 144 -10.97 -0.18 21.03
N PRO A 145 -11.55 0.57 21.99
CA PRO A 145 -11.77 2.00 21.80
C PRO A 145 -10.42 2.74 21.72
N ALA A 146 -10.40 3.92 21.09
CA ALA A 146 -9.17 4.70 20.91
C ALA A 146 -8.49 5.07 22.25
N GLU A 147 -9.28 5.23 23.31
CA GLU A 147 -8.81 5.54 24.68
C GLU A 147 -8.12 4.37 25.38
N ALA A 148 -8.25 3.15 24.85
CA ALA A 148 -7.65 1.95 25.40
C ALA A 148 -6.35 1.55 24.68
N LEU A 149 -5.87 2.39 23.76
CA LEU A 149 -4.56 2.23 23.14
C LEU A 149 -3.46 2.56 24.14
N THR A 150 -2.41 1.74 24.16
CA THR A 150 -1.21 2.04 24.94
C THR A 150 -0.46 3.24 24.34
N PRO A 151 0.41 3.93 25.10
CA PRO A 151 1.23 5.01 24.54
C PRO A 151 2.06 4.59 23.31
N ALA A 152 2.59 3.36 23.31
CA ALA A 152 3.35 2.81 22.18
C ALA A 152 2.45 2.54 20.95
N GLU A 153 1.24 2.01 21.16
CA GLU A 153 0.25 1.82 20.10
C GLU A 153 -0.23 3.17 19.50
N GLN A 154 -0.37 4.19 20.35
CA GLN A 154 -0.71 5.52 19.90
C GLN A 154 0.42 6.15 19.08
N GLU A 155 1.68 5.92 19.46
CA GLU A 155 2.85 6.38 18.70
C GLU A 155 2.94 5.68 17.33
N THR A 156 2.77 4.36 17.28
CA THR A 156 2.77 3.60 16.02
C THR A 156 1.63 4.03 15.08
N LYS A 157 0.44 4.31 15.63
CA LYS A 157 -0.67 4.93 14.90
C LYS A 157 -0.29 6.31 14.34
N ASN A 158 0.30 7.18 15.15
CA ASN A 158 0.69 8.52 14.72
C ASN A 158 1.76 8.49 13.62
N LYS A 159 2.60 7.45 13.61
CA LYS A 159 3.60 7.18 12.57
C LYS A 159 3.03 6.51 11.31
N GLY A 160 1.75 6.14 11.29
CA GLY A 160 1.11 5.47 10.15
C GLY A 160 1.32 3.95 10.09
N PHE A 161 1.99 3.35 11.09
CA PHE A 161 2.20 1.90 11.19
C PHE A 161 1.04 1.15 11.85
N ALA A 162 -0.01 1.87 12.24
CA ALA A 162 -1.28 1.28 12.62
C ALA A 162 -2.42 1.89 11.82
N THR A 163 -3.32 1.05 11.31
CA THR A 163 -4.47 1.49 10.53
C THR A 163 -5.75 1.07 11.21
N GLN A 164 -6.68 2.00 11.37
CA GLN A 164 -8.06 1.68 11.73
C GLN A 164 -8.80 1.25 10.46
N LEU A 165 -9.39 0.05 10.49
CA LEU A 165 -10.14 -0.46 9.33
C LEU A 165 -11.44 0.36 9.14
N GLY A 166 -11.62 0.92 7.94
CA GLY A 166 -12.76 1.78 7.60
C GLY A 166 -12.52 3.29 7.76
N THR A 167 -11.27 3.75 7.79
CA THR A 167 -10.95 5.20 7.82
C THR A 167 -11.00 5.87 6.44
N SER A 168 -11.04 7.22 6.46
CA SER A 168 -11.22 8.10 5.30
C SER A 168 -10.11 7.95 4.24
N ARG A 169 -10.48 8.08 2.95
CA ARG A 169 -9.57 7.99 1.78
C ARG A 169 -8.37 8.95 1.85
N THR A 170 -8.52 10.09 2.51
CA THR A 170 -7.46 11.11 2.60
C THR A 170 -6.26 10.61 3.41
N THR A 171 -6.49 9.97 4.55
CA THR A 171 -5.45 9.35 5.38
C THR A 171 -4.75 8.18 4.67
N GLU A 172 -5.47 7.45 3.83
CA GLU A 172 -4.93 6.31 3.09
C GLU A 172 -3.88 6.75 2.05
N SER A 173 -4.11 7.88 1.37
CA SER A 173 -3.17 8.40 0.36
C SER A 173 -1.78 8.75 0.94
N VAL A 174 -1.74 9.33 2.14
CA VAL A 174 -0.49 9.70 2.83
C VAL A 174 0.25 8.44 3.28
N ILE A 175 -0.47 7.46 3.84
CA ILE A 175 0.12 6.18 4.25
C ILE A 175 0.70 5.43 3.04
N GLN A 176 0.00 5.41 1.90
CA GLN A 176 0.50 4.80 0.67
C GLN A 176 1.77 5.48 0.17
N MET A 177 1.86 6.81 0.27
CA MET A 177 3.05 7.57 -0.10
C MET A 177 4.24 7.24 0.81
N GLN A 178 4.06 7.25 2.13
CA GLN A 178 5.10 6.85 3.09
C GLN A 178 5.55 5.41 2.88
N LYS A 179 4.61 4.50 2.63
CA LYS A 179 4.89 3.11 2.29
C LYS A 179 5.72 2.98 1.01
N ARG A 180 5.39 3.72 -0.04
CA ARG A 180 6.19 3.77 -1.29
C ARG A 180 7.61 4.27 -1.03
N ALA A 181 7.76 5.34 -0.24
CA ALA A 181 9.07 5.89 0.13
C ALA A 181 9.91 4.87 0.92
N ALA A 182 9.32 4.20 1.90
CA ALA A 182 10.00 3.21 2.73
C ALA A 182 10.48 1.99 1.91
N TYR A 183 9.61 1.42 1.06
CA TYR A 183 9.95 0.26 0.24
C TYR A 183 11.01 0.58 -0.81
N SER A 184 10.83 1.66 -1.56
CA SER A 184 11.80 2.06 -2.58
C SER A 184 13.17 2.37 -1.97
N SER A 185 13.21 3.03 -0.81
CA SER A 185 14.45 3.31 -0.07
C SER A 185 15.14 2.03 0.43
N PHE A 186 14.36 1.08 0.97
CA PHE A 186 14.90 -0.21 1.42
C PHE A 186 15.55 -0.96 0.26
N ILE A 187 14.82 -1.12 -0.86
CA ILE A 187 15.31 -1.83 -2.05
C ILE A 187 16.53 -1.11 -2.63
N ALA A 188 16.51 0.22 -2.73
CA ALA A 188 17.64 0.98 -3.24
C ALA A 188 18.91 0.81 -2.37
N ASN A 189 18.75 0.71 -1.05
CA ASN A 189 19.89 0.45 -0.15
C ASN A 189 20.40 -0.99 -0.27
N GLU A 190 19.52 -1.96 -0.49
CA GLU A 190 19.94 -3.34 -0.75
C GLU A 190 20.70 -3.46 -2.07
N LEU A 191 20.23 -2.77 -3.11
CA LEU A 191 20.92 -2.67 -4.39
C LEU A 191 22.32 -2.07 -4.24
N LYS A 192 22.52 -1.04 -3.41
CA LYS A 192 23.86 -0.51 -3.12
C LYS A 192 24.80 -1.57 -2.54
N GLY A 193 24.28 -2.47 -1.70
CA GLY A 193 25.04 -3.59 -1.15
C GLY A 193 25.46 -4.60 -2.22
N ILE A 194 24.62 -4.82 -3.24
CA ILE A 194 24.89 -5.69 -4.40
C ILE A 194 25.87 -5.03 -5.39
N GLY A 195 25.76 -3.71 -5.55
CA GLY A 195 26.49 -2.90 -6.54
C GLY A 195 27.95 -2.59 -6.25
N LEU A 196 28.46 -2.88 -5.03
CA LEU A 196 29.88 -2.73 -4.71
C LEU A 196 30.80 -3.71 -5.47
N ASN A 197 30.24 -4.72 -6.14
CA ASN A 197 31.00 -5.72 -6.91
C ASN A 197 30.70 -5.76 -8.41
N THR A 198 29.76 -4.94 -8.93
CA THR A 198 29.40 -4.95 -10.36
C THR A 198 29.89 -3.68 -11.04
N THR A 199 31.11 -3.74 -11.59
CA THR A 199 31.55 -2.82 -12.65
C THR A 199 30.53 -2.90 -13.79
N ALA A 200 29.65 -1.90 -13.88
CA ALA A 200 28.72 -1.78 -14.99
C ALA A 200 29.55 -1.64 -16.29
N ASN A 201 29.58 -2.70 -17.10
CA ASN A 201 30.25 -2.66 -18.41
C ASN A 201 29.62 -1.54 -19.26
N ALA A 202 30.44 -0.64 -19.80
CA ALA A 202 30.00 0.52 -20.58
C ALA A 202 29.02 0.20 -21.73
N ASN A 203 29.06 -1.03 -22.27
CA ASN A 203 28.12 -1.50 -23.29
C ASN A 203 26.67 -1.59 -22.77
N THR A 204 26.46 -1.94 -21.49
CA THR A 204 25.11 -2.01 -20.89
C THR A 204 24.47 -0.64 -20.69
N LEU A 205 25.28 0.41 -20.51
CA LEU A 205 24.82 1.80 -20.40
C LEU A 205 24.27 2.32 -21.75
N GLN A 206 25.03 2.12 -22.85
CA GLN A 206 24.57 2.54 -24.18
C GLN A 206 23.32 1.80 -24.66
N ASP A 207 23.22 0.49 -24.39
CA ASP A 207 22.03 -0.27 -24.74
C ASP A 207 20.80 0.15 -23.93
N ARG A 208 20.99 0.68 -22.72
CA ARG A 208 19.92 1.19 -21.87
C ARG A 208 19.47 2.60 -22.24
N GLU A 209 20.39 3.49 -22.62
CA GLU A 209 20.04 4.78 -23.23
C GLU A 209 19.18 4.57 -24.48
N LYS A 210 19.52 3.57 -25.31
CA LYS A 210 18.71 3.17 -26.47
C LYS A 210 17.34 2.60 -26.09
N ARG A 211 17.19 1.96 -24.93
CA ARG A 211 15.90 1.48 -24.38
C ARG A 211 15.09 2.59 -23.68
N GLY A 212 15.55 3.84 -23.71
CA GLY A 212 14.83 5.00 -23.16
C GLY A 212 15.08 5.26 -21.67
N ALA A 213 16.03 4.57 -21.04
CA ALA A 213 16.54 4.96 -19.73
C ALA A 213 17.37 6.25 -19.94
N ARG A 214 16.92 7.38 -19.40
CA ARG A 214 17.72 8.62 -19.47
C ARG A 214 19.02 8.39 -18.71
N SER A 215 20.13 8.89 -19.25
CA SER A 215 21.45 9.00 -18.60
C SER A 215 21.33 9.06 -17.07
N LEU A 216 21.66 7.95 -16.41
CA LEU A 216 21.68 7.81 -14.96
C LEU A 216 23.12 8.02 -14.49
N ASP A 217 23.35 9.10 -13.74
CA ASP A 217 24.51 9.27 -12.86
C ASP A 217 24.44 8.23 -11.71
N PRO A 218 25.57 7.95 -11.04
CA PRO A 218 26.10 6.60 -10.83
C PRO A 218 25.03 5.58 -10.45
N LEU A 219 24.84 4.62 -11.37
CA LEU A 219 24.06 3.41 -11.16
C LEU A 219 24.43 2.76 -9.82
N LEU A 220 23.43 2.54 -8.97
CA LEU A 220 23.63 1.93 -7.66
C LEU A 220 23.87 0.41 -7.77
N ALA A 221 23.24 -0.26 -8.74
CA ALA A 221 23.50 -1.65 -9.14
C ALA A 221 22.58 -2.06 -10.29
N ASN A 222 22.94 -3.19 -10.92
CA ASN A 222 22.05 -3.98 -11.77
C ASN A 222 21.79 -5.29 -11.05
N ALA A 223 20.54 -5.57 -10.70
CA ALA A 223 20.20 -6.83 -10.04
C ALA A 223 19.05 -7.54 -10.76
N GLU A 224 19.12 -8.87 -10.77
CA GLU A 224 17.96 -9.71 -11.06
C GLU A 224 17.10 -9.88 -9.81
N LEU A 225 15.79 -10.10 -9.96
CA LEU A 225 14.87 -10.28 -8.82
C LEU A 225 15.37 -11.31 -7.79
N GLY A 226 15.95 -12.42 -8.26
CA GLY A 226 16.47 -13.49 -7.40
C GLY A 226 17.70 -13.11 -6.57
N GLN A 227 18.36 -11.99 -6.87
CA GLN A 227 19.50 -11.49 -6.11
C GLN A 227 19.10 -10.58 -4.94
N LEU A 228 17.85 -10.11 -4.91
CA LEU A 228 17.29 -9.41 -3.75
C LEU A 228 16.91 -10.39 -2.64
N SER A 229 16.96 -9.91 -1.41
CA SER A 229 16.45 -10.59 -0.23
C SER A 229 14.96 -10.91 -0.39
N PRO A 230 14.45 -11.98 0.26
CA PRO A 230 13.03 -12.29 0.24
C PRO A 230 12.13 -11.13 0.65
N ASP A 231 12.59 -10.28 1.58
CA ASP A 231 11.84 -9.11 2.03
C ASP A 231 11.83 -8.00 0.96
N ALA A 232 12.95 -7.70 0.31
CA ALA A 232 12.95 -6.75 -0.81
C ALA A 232 12.16 -7.24 -2.02
N GLN A 233 12.20 -8.54 -2.31
CA GLN A 233 11.33 -9.13 -3.34
C GLN A 233 9.85 -8.92 -2.99
N ALA A 234 9.47 -9.16 -1.73
CA ALA A 234 8.10 -8.92 -1.28
C ALA A 234 7.72 -7.43 -1.33
N MET A 235 8.61 -6.52 -0.90
CA MET A 235 8.40 -5.07 -0.99
C MET A 235 8.24 -4.60 -2.43
N LEU A 236 9.02 -5.14 -3.37
CA LEU A 236 8.88 -4.82 -4.79
C LEU A 236 7.53 -5.30 -5.36
N GLN A 237 7.09 -6.50 -4.97
CA GLN A 237 5.75 -7.00 -5.33
C GLN A 237 4.65 -6.07 -4.79
N GLU A 238 4.77 -5.59 -3.55
CA GLU A 238 3.83 -4.63 -3.00
C GLU A 238 3.88 -3.27 -3.70
N LEU A 239 5.07 -2.76 -4.06
CA LEU A 239 5.21 -1.52 -4.85
C LEU A 239 4.48 -1.62 -6.20
N LEU A 240 4.61 -2.76 -6.89
CA LEU A 240 3.91 -3.03 -8.13
C LEU A 240 2.39 -3.09 -7.91
N ALA A 241 1.93 -3.73 -6.83
CA ALA A 241 0.51 -3.78 -6.48
C ALA A 241 -0.08 -2.39 -6.17
N LEU A 242 0.62 -1.57 -5.37
CA LEU A 242 0.25 -0.18 -5.07
C LEU A 242 0.21 0.70 -6.33
N THR A 243 1.09 0.41 -7.27
CA THR A 243 1.12 1.08 -8.57
C THR A 243 -0.14 0.71 -9.35
N LYS A 244 -0.46 -0.58 -9.46
CA LYS A 244 -1.67 -1.06 -10.15
C LYS A 244 -2.94 -0.41 -9.58
N THR A 245 -3.09 -0.33 -8.26
CA THR A 245 -4.29 0.28 -7.63
C THR A 245 -4.40 1.76 -8.00
N SER A 246 -3.31 2.53 -7.88
CA SER A 246 -3.27 3.96 -8.19
C SER A 246 -3.73 4.26 -9.63
N PHE A 247 -3.30 3.45 -10.61
CA PHE A 247 -3.67 3.64 -12.02
C PHE A 247 -5.03 3.05 -12.39
N SER A 248 -5.47 1.98 -11.73
CA SER A 248 -6.79 1.39 -11.98
C SER A 248 -7.93 2.36 -11.66
N GLU A 249 -7.75 3.22 -10.66
CA GLU A 249 -8.70 4.28 -10.32
C GLU A 249 -8.80 5.36 -11.41
N HIS A 250 -7.78 5.52 -12.25
CA HIS A 250 -7.64 6.66 -13.17
C HIS A 250 -7.75 6.30 -14.65
N SER A 251 -7.50 5.05 -15.05
CA SER A 251 -7.27 4.76 -16.48
C SER A 251 -7.88 3.49 -17.04
N GLY A 252 -8.49 2.58 -16.26
CA GLY A 252 -9.18 1.39 -16.79
C GLY A 252 -8.35 0.38 -17.63
N ILE A 253 -7.09 0.73 -17.98
CA ILE A 253 -6.23 0.03 -18.95
C ILE A 253 -5.31 -1.01 -18.27
N PHE A 254 -5.10 -0.93 -16.95
CA PHE A 254 -4.06 -1.72 -16.24
C PHE A 254 -4.55 -3.03 -15.58
N SER A 255 -5.70 -3.56 -15.99
CA SER A 255 -6.36 -4.69 -15.32
C SER A 255 -5.52 -5.98 -15.28
N GLN A 256 -4.54 -6.14 -16.17
CA GLN A 256 -3.91 -7.44 -16.46
C GLN A 256 -2.38 -7.51 -16.28
N LEU A 257 -1.75 -6.61 -15.51
CA LEU A 257 -0.36 -6.84 -15.11
C LEU A 257 -0.32 -7.96 -14.05
N SER A 258 0.18 -9.13 -14.45
CA SER A 258 0.55 -10.23 -13.57
C SER A 258 2.01 -10.60 -13.83
N PHE A 259 2.86 -10.45 -12.82
CA PHE A 259 4.27 -10.80 -12.93
C PHE A 259 4.44 -12.25 -12.47
N SER A 260 4.99 -13.09 -13.36
CA SER A 260 5.46 -14.42 -12.97
C SER A 260 6.83 -14.27 -12.31
N PRO A 261 7.13 -15.04 -11.24
CA PRO A 261 8.44 -15.01 -10.56
C PRO A 261 9.61 -15.40 -11.48
N ASN A 262 9.32 -15.98 -12.65
CA ASN A 262 10.32 -16.39 -13.63
C ASN A 262 10.56 -15.33 -14.72
N ILE A 263 9.86 -14.19 -14.69
CA ILE A 263 10.13 -13.11 -15.63
C ILE A 263 11.46 -12.48 -15.22
N PRO A 264 12.45 -12.36 -16.14
CA PRO A 264 13.65 -11.62 -15.85
C PRO A 264 13.27 -10.16 -15.54
N VAL A 265 13.45 -9.75 -14.29
CA VAL A 265 13.25 -8.37 -13.86
C VAL A 265 14.63 -7.77 -13.62
N GLU A 266 14.95 -6.76 -14.42
CA GLU A 266 16.16 -5.96 -14.24
C GLU A 266 15.80 -4.78 -13.34
N ILE A 267 16.45 -4.69 -12.17
CA ILE A 267 16.18 -3.66 -11.18
C ILE A 267 17.38 -2.72 -11.13
N VAL A 268 17.09 -1.43 -11.27
CA VAL A 268 18.08 -0.36 -11.36
C VAL A 268 17.78 0.69 -10.31
N GLY A 269 18.74 0.94 -9.42
CA GLY A 269 18.73 2.12 -8.57
C GLY A 269 19.59 3.21 -9.19
N GLY A 270 19.11 4.45 -9.22
CA GLY A 270 19.91 5.56 -9.74
C GLY A 270 19.53 6.90 -9.12
N THR A 271 20.46 7.86 -9.18
CA THR A 271 20.20 9.25 -8.81
C THR A 271 19.82 10.02 -10.06
N GLY A 272 18.66 10.67 -10.05
CA GLY A 272 18.22 11.51 -11.16
C GLY A 272 19.17 12.68 -11.41
N SER A 273 19.35 13.03 -12.69
CA SER A 273 20.16 14.17 -13.15
C SER A 273 19.62 15.54 -12.70
N ASP A 274 18.43 15.58 -12.10
CA ASP A 274 17.72 16.76 -11.62
C ASP A 274 18.08 17.17 -10.18
N GLY A 275 19.19 16.68 -9.63
CA GLY A 275 19.81 17.22 -8.42
C GLY A 275 19.45 16.51 -7.11
N GLY A 276 19.48 15.18 -7.09
CA GLY A 276 19.58 14.41 -5.84
C GLY A 276 18.38 13.52 -5.47
N ARG A 277 17.38 13.38 -6.35
CA ARG A 277 16.29 12.43 -6.12
C ARG A 277 16.74 11.02 -6.51
N THR A 278 16.85 10.15 -5.52
CA THR A 278 17.09 8.73 -5.76
C THR A 278 15.81 8.09 -6.30
N ARG A 279 15.95 7.29 -7.34
CA ARG A 279 14.86 6.61 -8.04
C ARG A 279 15.18 5.13 -8.12
N LEU A 280 14.13 4.33 -7.98
CA LEU A 280 14.13 2.89 -8.21
C LEU A 280 13.37 2.62 -9.49
N GLU A 281 14.03 2.00 -10.46
CA GLU A 281 13.43 1.56 -11.71
C GLU A 281 13.40 0.02 -11.76
N ALA A 282 12.25 -0.54 -12.13
CA ALA A 282 12.11 -1.96 -12.43
C ALA A 282 11.70 -2.14 -13.89
N PHE A 283 12.54 -2.87 -14.64
CA PHE A 283 12.38 -3.17 -16.04
C PHE A 283 11.83 -4.60 -16.19
N PHE A 284 10.71 -4.70 -16.89
CA PHE A 284 10.06 -5.97 -17.22
C PHE A 284 10.03 -6.16 -18.71
N THR A 285 10.66 -7.23 -19.18
CA THR A 285 10.60 -7.66 -20.56
C THR A 285 9.45 -8.66 -20.70
N GLY A 286 8.36 -8.23 -21.34
CA GLY A 286 7.20 -9.06 -21.61
C GLY A 286 7.40 -9.97 -22.83
N ALA A 287 6.50 -10.95 -22.99
CA ALA A 287 6.38 -11.68 -24.24
C ALA A 287 6.04 -10.69 -25.37
N ASN A 288 6.69 -10.81 -26.53
CA ASN A 288 6.57 -9.93 -27.72
C ASN A 288 7.43 -8.65 -27.70
N ASN A 289 8.61 -8.66 -27.08
CA ASN A 289 9.52 -7.51 -27.03
C ASN A 289 8.87 -6.24 -26.45
N SER A 290 7.82 -6.35 -25.64
CA SER A 290 7.30 -5.20 -24.91
C SER A 290 8.18 -4.97 -23.69
N ALA A 291 8.64 -3.73 -23.49
CA ALA A 291 9.36 -3.35 -22.28
C ALA A 291 8.47 -2.44 -21.43
N TRP A 292 8.37 -2.77 -20.14
CA TRP A 292 7.70 -1.95 -19.15
C TRP A 292 8.72 -1.48 -18.12
N VAL A 293 8.69 -0.18 -17.83
CA VAL A 293 9.54 0.46 -16.83
C VAL A 293 8.63 1.06 -15.78
N PHE A 294 8.81 0.62 -14.54
CA PHE A 294 8.17 1.19 -13.38
C PHE A 294 9.21 2.01 -12.63
N GLU A 295 8.87 3.25 -12.29
CA GLU A 295 9.77 4.17 -11.62
C GLU A 295 9.13 4.66 -10.34
N TRP A 296 9.87 4.55 -9.24
CA TRP A 296 9.48 5.04 -7.92
C TRP A 296 10.57 5.95 -7.36
N GLY A 297 10.21 7.16 -6.96
CA GLY A 297 11.09 8.01 -6.18
C GLY A 297 11.19 7.50 -4.75
N THR A 298 12.37 7.60 -4.14
CA THR A 298 12.54 7.33 -2.70
C THR A 298 11.82 8.36 -1.82
N ASP A 299 11.31 9.43 -2.43
CA ASP A 299 10.43 10.42 -1.82
C ASP A 299 8.97 9.94 -1.69
N GLY A 300 8.60 8.81 -2.32
CA GLY A 300 7.24 8.26 -2.33
C GLY A 300 6.22 9.04 -3.19
N HIS A 301 6.62 10.20 -3.71
CA HIS A 301 5.82 11.07 -4.56
C HIS A 301 5.96 10.74 -6.04
N THR A 302 7.17 10.36 -6.45
CA THR A 302 7.44 10.06 -7.86
C THR A 302 6.94 8.66 -8.19
N LEU A 303 5.99 8.55 -9.11
CA LEU A 303 5.49 7.31 -9.66
C LEU A 303 5.34 7.47 -11.17
N SER A 304 6.06 6.67 -11.95
CA SER A 304 5.95 6.67 -13.42
C SER A 304 5.85 5.24 -13.94
N ILE A 305 5.02 5.04 -14.98
CA ILE A 305 4.97 3.79 -15.74
C ILE A 305 5.19 4.17 -17.20
N ARG A 306 6.13 3.50 -17.83
CA ARG A 306 6.38 3.60 -19.27
C ARG A 306 6.28 2.21 -19.86
N GLY A 307 5.48 2.07 -20.91
CA GLY A 307 5.30 0.81 -21.62
C GLY A 307 5.27 1.06 -23.11
N GLY A 308 5.97 0.21 -23.87
CA GLY A 308 5.95 0.27 -25.32
C GLY A 308 6.59 -0.96 -25.95
N PRO A 309 6.36 -1.21 -27.24
CA PRO A 309 7.23 -2.10 -27.99
C PRO A 309 8.66 -1.59 -27.85
N GLN A 310 9.58 -2.47 -27.45
CA GLN A 310 11.00 -2.17 -27.44
C GLN A 310 11.32 -1.64 -28.84
N PRO A 311 11.91 -0.44 -28.99
CA PRO A 311 12.36 0.01 -30.29
C PRO A 311 13.31 -1.08 -30.77
N THR A 312 12.89 -1.82 -31.81
CA THR A 312 13.79 -2.69 -32.55
C THR A 312 14.96 -1.81 -32.88
N THR A 313 16.13 -2.13 -32.35
CA THR A 313 17.38 -1.56 -32.82
C THR A 313 17.35 -1.75 -34.32
N GLY A 314 17.03 -0.67 -35.05
CA GLY A 314 17.28 -0.62 -36.46
C GLY A 314 18.77 -0.88 -36.55
N SER A 315 19.15 -2.07 -37.01
CA SER A 315 20.46 -2.24 -37.60
C SER A 315 20.47 -1.21 -38.73
N ALA A 316 21.05 -0.04 -38.45
CA ALA A 316 21.54 0.81 -39.50
C ALA A 316 22.58 -0.07 -40.20
N GLN A 317 22.12 -0.79 -41.22
CA GLN A 317 22.99 -1.45 -42.17
C GLN A 317 23.93 -0.34 -42.63
N PRO A 318 25.26 -0.49 -42.44
CA PRO A 318 26.19 0.55 -42.83
C PRO A 318 25.95 0.83 -44.31
N THR A 319 25.54 2.06 -44.61
CA THR A 319 25.41 2.54 -45.98
C THR A 319 26.77 2.33 -46.63
N PRO A 320 26.87 1.63 -47.77
CA PRO A 320 28.15 1.44 -48.42
C PRO A 320 28.74 2.82 -48.74
N PRO A 321 30.07 2.99 -48.57
CA PRO A 321 30.72 4.27 -48.81
C PRO A 321 30.41 4.72 -50.25
N LYS A 322 29.85 5.94 -50.36
CA LYS A 322 29.65 6.60 -51.64
C LYS A 322 31.00 6.86 -52.28
N GLY A 323 31.22 6.23 -53.44
CA GLY A 323 32.07 6.76 -54.49
C GLY A 323 33.53 6.35 -54.43
N VAL A 324 33.87 5.28 -55.15
CA VAL A 324 35.03 5.31 -56.05
C VAL A 324 34.54 4.74 -57.38
N SER A 325 34.53 5.58 -58.41
CA SER A 325 34.18 5.19 -59.77
C SER A 325 35.06 4.04 -60.26
N PRO A 326 34.53 3.06 -61.00
CA PRO A 326 35.37 2.05 -61.62
C PRO A 326 36.27 2.73 -62.66
N MET A 327 37.57 2.52 -62.49
CA MET A 327 38.61 2.94 -63.42
C MET A 327 38.40 2.18 -64.72
N ASP A 328 38.02 2.91 -65.76
CA ASP A 328 37.86 2.41 -67.12
C ASP A 328 39.25 2.10 -67.69
N LEU A 329 39.57 0.82 -67.84
CA LEU A 329 40.77 0.33 -68.50
C LEU A 329 40.40 -0.15 -69.91
N SER A 330 40.05 0.82 -70.75
CA SER A 330 39.76 0.59 -72.16
C SER A 330 40.58 1.55 -73.03
N ALA A 331 41.50 0.97 -73.82
CA ALA A 331 42.34 1.53 -74.90
C ALA A 331 43.81 1.80 -74.52
N GLY A 332 44.81 1.37 -75.29
CA GLY A 332 44.78 0.68 -76.58
C GLY A 332 46.22 0.36 -77.00
N LYS A 333 46.38 -0.79 -77.66
CA LYS A 333 47.57 -1.16 -78.42
C LYS A 333 47.63 -0.37 -79.73
N SER A 334 48.85 -0.34 -80.29
CA SER A 334 49.31 0.23 -81.56
C SER A 334 49.61 1.72 -81.56
#